data_AF-A0A5J4Y0Z2-F1
#
_entry.id   AF-A0A5J4Y0Z2-F1
#
_cell.length_a   1.000
_cell.length_b   1.000
_cell.length_c   1.000
_cell.angle_alpha   90.00
_cell.angle_beta   90.00
_cell.angle_gamma   90.00
#
_symmetry.space_group_name_H-M   'P 1'
#
loop_
_entity.id
_entity.type
_entity.pdbx_description
1 polymer ?
#
loop_
_entity_poly.entity_id
_entity_poly.type
_entity_poly.pdbx_seq_one_letter_code
_entity_poly.pdbx_strand_id
1 'polypeptide(L)'
;MRCQGVTAAQGIHYTERSRPRPPLPPKDNVTISSAFHDLQQLDVKYGALDYAFLSPIFDSISKAGYQAAFDLDDLTTCIAACTIPLVALGGITAANIPQVKRLGFSGAAVLGSVWSSSDPVVACTELLTACAAS
;
A
#
# COMPACT_ATOMS: atom_id res chain seq x y z
N MET A 1 9.76 29.30 -23.82
CA MET A 1 9.28 29.64 -22.46
C MET A 1 8.95 28.32 -21.76
N ARG A 2 9.87 27.79 -20.93
CA ARG A 2 9.62 26.56 -20.16
C ARG A 2 8.89 26.98 -18.89
N CYS A 3 7.63 26.58 -18.71
CA CYS A 3 7.00 26.65 -17.41
C CYS A 3 7.76 25.67 -16.49
N GLN A 4 8.70 26.19 -15.70
CA GLN A 4 9.20 25.50 -14.52
C GLN A 4 8.07 25.53 -13.48
N GLY A 5 7.09 24.65 -13.65
CA GLY A 5 6.15 24.35 -12.59
C GLY A 5 6.92 23.57 -11.53
N VAL A 6 7.21 24.19 -10.39
CA VAL A 6 7.66 23.46 -9.21
C VAL A 6 6.46 22.67 -8.68
N THR A 7 6.19 21.52 -9.30
CA THR A 7 5.54 20.42 -8.59
C THR A 7 6.65 19.69 -7.85
N ALA A 8 6.91 20.07 -6.60
CA ALA A 8 7.84 19.37 -5.72
C ALA A 8 7.24 18.05 -5.20
N ALA A 9 6.62 17.26 -6.09
CA ALA A 9 6.15 15.92 -5.75
C ALA A 9 7.38 15.02 -5.61
N GLN A 10 7.53 14.40 -4.43
CA GLN A 10 8.66 13.53 -4.12
C GLN A 10 8.42 12.08 -4.55
N GLY A 11 7.26 11.77 -5.13
CA GLY A 11 6.95 10.44 -5.60
C GLY A 11 5.77 10.36 -6.56
N ILE A 12 5.72 9.23 -7.27
CA ILE A 12 4.70 8.87 -8.25
C ILE A 12 4.12 7.51 -7.83
N HIS A 13 2.80 7.43 -7.76
CA HIS A 13 2.09 6.18 -7.56
C HIS A 13 1.36 5.79 -8.84
N TYR A 14 1.68 4.62 -9.39
CA TYR A 14 0.96 4.04 -10.53
C TYR A 14 -0.16 3.13 -10.05
N THR A 15 -1.38 3.36 -10.52
CA THR A 15 -2.41 2.31 -10.47
C THR A 15 -1.95 1.12 -11.32
N GLU A 16 -2.44 -0.09 -11.06
CA GLU A 16 -2.06 -1.28 -11.84
C GLU A 16 -2.25 -1.04 -13.36
N ARG A 17 -3.36 -0.41 -13.76
CA ARG A 17 -3.67 -0.10 -15.16
C ARG A 17 -2.71 0.91 -15.80
N SER A 18 -2.21 1.87 -15.02
CA SER A 18 -1.33 2.93 -15.53
C SER A 18 0.16 2.62 -15.37
N ARG A 19 0.49 1.52 -14.67
CA ARG A 19 1.87 1.08 -14.46
C ARG A 19 2.52 0.76 -15.82
N PRO A 20 3.67 1.37 -16.15
CA PRO A 20 4.45 1.01 -17.33
C PRO A 20 4.83 -0.48 -17.33
N ARG A 21 5.03 -1.04 -18.52
CA ARG A 21 5.55 -2.41 -18.62
C ARG A 21 6.95 -2.48 -18.00
N PRO A 22 7.29 -3.58 -17.30
CA PRO A 22 8.64 -3.80 -16.80
C PRO A 22 9.67 -3.86 -17.95
N PRO A 23 10.92 -3.39 -17.74
CA PRO A 23 11.35 -2.65 -16.56
C PRO A 23 10.73 -1.24 -16.52
N LEU A 24 10.46 -0.73 -15.31
CA LEU A 24 9.96 0.63 -15.16
C LEU A 24 11.01 1.65 -15.67
N PRO A 25 10.56 2.82 -16.18
CA PRO A 25 11.47 3.89 -16.57
C PRO A 25 12.43 4.26 -15.44
N PRO A 26 13.67 4.68 -15.75
CA PRO A 26 14.57 5.24 -14.75
C PRO A 26 13.90 6.39 -13.99
N LYS A 27 14.21 6.49 -12.71
CA LYS A 27 13.71 7.52 -11.81
C LYS A 27 14.87 8.39 -11.31
N ASP A 28 14.63 9.69 -11.19
CA ASP A 28 15.60 10.65 -10.66
C ASP A 28 15.06 11.24 -9.35
N ASN A 29 15.61 10.82 -8.21
CA ASN A 29 15.28 11.35 -6.88
C ASN A 29 13.77 11.45 -6.57
N VAL A 30 12.96 10.56 -7.14
CA VAL A 30 11.54 10.42 -6.83
C VAL A 30 11.25 9.00 -6.38
N THR A 31 10.32 8.85 -5.45
CA THR A 31 9.85 7.54 -4.99
C THR A 31 8.81 7.01 -5.96
N ILE A 32 8.94 5.77 -6.42
CA ILE A 32 7.99 5.12 -7.32
C ILE A 32 7.29 4.00 -6.57
N SER A 33 5.95 4.03 -6.57
CA SER A 33 5.14 2.92 -6.06
C SER A 33 4.08 2.49 -7.08
N SER A 34 3.49 1.32 -6.85
CA SER A 34 2.36 0.86 -7.65
C SER A 34 1.41 -0.04 -6.88
N ALA A 35 0.15 -0.08 -7.32
CA ALA A 35 -0.87 -0.99 -6.79
C ALA A 35 -0.77 -2.37 -7.45
N PHE A 36 -0.90 -3.41 -6.63
CA PHE A 36 -0.97 -4.81 -7.02
C PHE A 36 -2.21 -5.46 -6.40
N HIS A 37 -2.85 -6.33 -7.18
CA HIS A 37 -4.04 -7.09 -6.78
C HIS A 37 -3.87 -8.60 -7.02
N ASP A 38 -2.66 -9.03 -7.36
CA ASP A 38 -2.29 -10.41 -7.65
C ASP A 38 -0.85 -10.65 -7.17
N LEU A 39 -0.65 -11.72 -6.39
CA LEU A 39 0.64 -12.10 -5.83
C LEU A 39 1.62 -12.54 -6.91
N GLN A 40 1.16 -13.16 -7.99
CA GLN A 40 2.04 -13.64 -9.07
C GLN A 40 2.76 -12.50 -9.79
N GLN A 41 2.16 -11.30 -9.80
CA GLN A 41 2.80 -10.12 -10.39
C GLN A 41 3.99 -9.61 -9.56
N LEU A 42 4.12 -9.99 -8.28
CA LEU A 42 5.21 -9.58 -7.41
C LEU A 42 6.55 -10.27 -7.74
N ASP A 43 6.51 -11.40 -8.45
CA ASP A 43 7.71 -12.11 -8.91
C ASP A 43 8.44 -11.39 -10.05
N VAL A 44 7.80 -10.40 -10.66
CA VAL A 44 8.34 -9.63 -11.78
C VAL A 44 9.34 -8.59 -11.29
N LYS A 45 10.51 -8.53 -11.94
CA LYS A 45 11.52 -7.51 -11.65
C LYS A 45 11.17 -6.17 -12.30
N TYR A 46 10.59 -5.26 -11.54
CA TYR A 46 10.22 -3.90 -12.00
C TYR A 46 11.39 -2.90 -12.06
N GLY A 47 12.48 -3.15 -11.31
CA GLY A 47 13.69 -2.33 -11.32
C GLY A 47 13.56 -1.04 -10.51
N ALA A 48 12.77 -0.07 -10.98
CA ALA A 48 12.68 1.26 -10.37
C ALA A 48 11.66 1.37 -9.22
N LEU A 49 10.93 0.31 -8.89
CA LEU A 49 9.86 0.32 -7.89
C LEU A 49 10.43 0.32 -6.46
N ASP A 50 10.12 1.34 -5.65
CA ASP A 50 10.58 1.46 -4.27
C ASP A 50 9.75 0.64 -3.29
N TYR A 51 8.44 0.60 -3.50
CA TYR A 51 7.50 -0.19 -2.71
C TYR A 51 6.21 -0.42 -3.49
N ALA A 52 5.42 -1.39 -3.06
CA ALA A 52 4.13 -1.69 -3.66
C ALA A 52 3.02 -1.64 -2.62
N PHE A 53 1.83 -1.24 -3.07
CA PHE A 53 0.60 -1.46 -2.32
C PHE A 53 0.00 -2.79 -2.75
N LEU A 54 -0.32 -3.65 -1.79
CA LEU A 54 -1.09 -4.86 -2.02
C LEU A 54 -2.48 -4.67 -1.44
N SER A 55 -3.51 -4.85 -2.27
CA SER A 55 -4.90 -4.60 -1.85
C SER A 55 -5.93 -5.39 -2.65
N PRO A 56 -7.16 -5.56 -2.13
CA PRO A 56 -7.55 -5.32 -0.73
C PRO A 56 -7.07 -6.45 0.20
N ILE A 57 -6.46 -6.10 1.34
CA ILE A 57 -6.06 -7.07 2.36
C ILE A 57 -7.24 -7.50 3.23
N PHE A 58 -8.12 -6.57 3.58
CA PHE A 58 -9.35 -6.85 4.33
C PHE A 58 -10.56 -6.29 3.59
N ASP A 59 -11.74 -6.75 4.00
CA ASP A 59 -13.02 -6.25 3.51
C ASP A 59 -13.12 -4.73 3.66
N SER A 60 -13.67 -4.10 2.63
CA SER A 60 -13.78 -2.65 2.55
C SER A 60 -14.77 -2.09 3.56
N ILE A 61 -14.33 -1.03 4.23
CA ILE A 61 -15.14 -0.25 5.19
C ILE A 61 -16.12 0.69 4.47
N SER A 62 -15.75 1.20 3.29
CA SER A 62 -16.47 2.29 2.61
C SER A 62 -17.12 1.91 1.27
N LYS A 63 -16.83 0.71 0.74
CA LYS A 63 -17.43 0.20 -0.52
C LYS A 63 -18.02 -1.18 -0.28
N ALA A 64 -19.34 -1.26 -0.21
CA ALA A 64 -20.05 -2.53 -0.06
C ALA A 64 -19.69 -3.51 -1.19
N GLY A 65 -19.35 -4.76 -0.83
CA GLY A 65 -19.00 -5.83 -1.79
C GLY A 65 -17.54 -5.89 -2.23
N TYR A 66 -16.67 -5.01 -1.74
CA TYR A 66 -15.23 -5.11 -2.01
C TYR A 66 -14.53 -5.91 -0.91
N GLN A 67 -14.39 -7.22 -1.13
CA GLN A 67 -13.92 -8.18 -0.15
C GLN A 67 -12.39 -8.38 -0.19
N ALA A 68 -11.83 -8.93 0.87
CA ALA A 68 -10.44 -9.38 0.92
C ALA A 68 -10.12 -10.29 -0.28
N ALA A 69 -9.01 -10.02 -0.95
CA ALA A 69 -8.63 -10.72 -2.18
C ALA A 69 -7.62 -11.86 -1.97
N PHE A 70 -7.14 -12.06 -0.74
CA PHE A 70 -6.03 -12.97 -0.45
C PHE A 70 -6.32 -13.82 0.78
N ASP A 71 -5.82 -15.06 0.75
CA ASP A 71 -5.67 -15.86 1.95
C ASP A 71 -4.48 -15.34 2.78
N LEU A 72 -4.67 -15.22 4.08
CA LEU A 72 -3.68 -14.67 5.01
C LEU A 72 -2.45 -15.58 5.15
N ASP A 73 -2.64 -16.89 5.02
CA ASP A 73 -1.53 -17.85 5.10
C ASP A 73 -0.61 -17.72 3.88
N ASP A 74 -1.19 -17.53 2.69
CA ASP A 74 -0.44 -17.29 1.44
C ASP A 74 0.33 -15.97 1.48
N LEU A 75 -0.24 -14.94 2.10
CA LEU A 75 0.39 -13.62 2.23
C LEU A 75 1.71 -13.68 2.98
N THR A 76 1.78 -14.40 4.10
CA THR A 76 2.98 -14.43 4.94
C THR A 76 4.20 -14.96 4.17
N THR A 77 4.01 -16.05 3.42
CA THR A 77 5.07 -16.66 2.62
C THR A 77 5.46 -15.76 1.43
N CYS A 78 4.48 -15.20 0.74
CA CYS A 78 4.72 -14.33 -0.41
C CYS A 78 5.46 -13.03 0.00
N ILE A 79 5.03 -12.39 1.08
CA ILE A 79 5.66 -11.17 1.60
C ILE A 79 7.11 -11.45 2.00
N ALA A 80 7.38 -12.56 2.67
CA ALA A 80 8.74 -12.95 3.07
C ALA A 80 9.67 -13.22 1.86
N ALA A 81 9.13 -13.67 0.73
CA ALA A 81 9.89 -13.89 -0.50
C ALA A 81 10.03 -12.61 -1.37
N CYS A 82 9.26 -11.56 -1.07
CA CYS A 82 9.23 -10.36 -1.89
C CYS A 82 10.50 -9.52 -1.70
N THR A 83 11.07 -9.04 -2.80
CA THR A 83 12.28 -8.21 -2.78
C THR A 83 11.99 -6.72 -2.63
N ILE A 84 10.72 -6.32 -2.75
CA ILE A 84 10.27 -4.94 -2.57
C ILE A 84 9.41 -4.84 -1.30
N PRO A 85 9.52 -3.74 -0.52
CA PRO A 85 8.63 -3.47 0.59
C PRO A 85 7.16 -3.46 0.16
N LEU A 86 6.32 -4.17 0.90
CA LEU A 86 4.88 -4.23 0.67
C LEU A 86 4.14 -3.42 1.73
N VAL A 87 3.21 -2.58 1.29
CA VAL A 87 2.32 -1.78 2.13
C VAL A 87 0.91 -2.32 1.98
N ALA A 88 0.31 -2.75 3.09
CA ALA A 88 -1.06 -3.25 3.12
C ALA A 88 -2.06 -2.13 2.84
N LEU A 89 -3.03 -2.37 1.98
CA LEU A 89 -4.11 -1.43 1.68
C LEU A 89 -5.45 -2.16 1.50
N GLY A 90 -6.55 -1.50 1.88
CA GLY A 90 -7.90 -2.04 1.79
C GLY A 90 -8.37 -2.62 3.13
N GLY A 91 -9.40 -2.00 3.71
CA GLY A 91 -10.01 -2.44 4.98
C GLY A 91 -9.14 -2.26 6.23
N ILE A 92 -8.08 -1.46 6.17
CA ILE A 92 -7.16 -1.25 7.31
C ILE A 92 -7.80 -0.38 8.40
N THR A 93 -7.74 -0.85 9.64
CA THR A 93 -8.23 -0.20 10.87
C THR A 93 -7.20 -0.33 12.00
N ALA A 94 -7.34 0.44 13.08
CA ALA A 94 -6.47 0.30 14.25
C ALA A 94 -6.48 -1.13 14.82
N ALA A 95 -7.63 -1.81 14.76
CA ALA A 95 -7.79 -3.17 15.27
C ALA A 95 -7.00 -4.23 14.50
N ASN A 96 -6.78 -4.06 13.19
CA ASN A 96 -6.09 -5.05 12.35
C ASN A 96 -4.62 -4.71 12.05
N ILE A 97 -4.11 -3.55 12.47
CA ILE A 97 -2.68 -3.21 12.36
C ILE A 97 -1.75 -4.27 12.99
N PRO A 98 -2.02 -4.82 14.19
CA PRO A 98 -1.17 -5.87 14.75
C PRO A 98 -1.07 -7.12 13.86
N GLN A 99 -2.15 -7.45 13.14
CA GLN A 99 -2.16 -8.55 12.20
C GLN A 99 -1.36 -8.23 10.94
N VAL A 100 -1.51 -7.02 10.38
CA VAL A 100 -0.71 -6.54 9.24
C VAL A 100 0.79 -6.65 9.54
N LYS A 101 1.21 -6.27 10.75
CA LYS A 101 2.60 -6.43 11.20
C LYS A 101 3.04 -7.89 11.25
N ARG A 102 2.22 -8.79 11.82
CA ARG A 102 2.53 -10.23 11.89
C ARG A 102 2.67 -10.88 10.53
N LEU A 103 1.92 -10.43 9.53
CA LEU A 103 2.02 -10.90 8.14
C LEU A 103 3.32 -10.44 7.44
N GLY A 104 4.06 -9.50 8.04
CA GLY A 104 5.36 -9.04 7.52
C GLY A 104 5.30 -7.82 6.61
N PHE A 105 4.15 -7.15 6.47
CA PHE A 105 4.07 -5.91 5.71
C PHE A 105 4.98 -4.82 6.30
N SER A 106 5.64 -4.07 5.43
CA SER A 106 6.52 -2.95 5.82
C SER A 106 5.74 -1.71 6.29
N GLY A 107 4.43 -1.68 6.02
CA GLY A 107 3.54 -0.63 6.48
C GLY A 107 2.09 -0.88 6.12
N ALA A 108 1.22 0.05 6.48
CA ALA A 108 -0.19 0.03 6.12
C ALA A 108 -0.64 1.41 5.63
N ALA A 109 -1.56 1.43 4.67
CA ALA A 109 -2.23 2.63 4.21
C ALA A 109 -3.73 2.56 4.50
N VAL A 110 -4.27 3.72 4.85
CA VAL A 110 -5.65 3.87 5.31
C VAL A 110 -6.40 4.87 4.43
N LEU A 111 -7.71 4.66 4.31
CA LEU A 111 -8.62 5.60 3.66
C LEU A 111 -9.89 5.74 4.51
N GLY A 112 -10.80 4.75 4.44
CA GLY A 112 -12.09 4.82 5.11
C GLY A 112 -12.00 4.95 6.64
N SER A 113 -11.01 4.33 7.28
CA SER A 113 -10.81 4.43 8.73
C SER A 113 -10.56 5.86 9.24
N VAL A 114 -10.05 6.75 8.39
CA VAL A 114 -9.89 8.18 8.72
C VAL A 114 -11.03 9.01 8.10
N TRP A 115 -11.26 8.89 6.79
CA TRP A 115 -12.17 9.77 6.06
C TRP A 115 -13.66 9.52 6.33
N SER A 116 -14.02 8.37 6.89
CA SER A 116 -15.39 8.05 7.29
C SER A 116 -15.60 8.16 8.81
N SER A 117 -14.57 8.57 9.56
CA SER A 117 -14.70 8.81 10.99
C SER A 117 -15.44 10.13 11.27
N SER A 118 -16.25 10.15 12.33
CA SER A 118 -16.81 11.40 12.86
C SER A 118 -15.74 12.31 13.49
N ASP A 119 -14.59 11.73 13.87
CA ASP A 119 -13.41 12.44 14.34
C ASP A 119 -12.14 11.86 13.70
N PRO A 120 -11.63 12.48 12.61
CA PRO A 120 -10.43 12.03 11.92
C PRO A 120 -9.15 12.12 12.76
N VAL A 121 -9.08 13.06 13.73
CA VAL A 121 -7.89 13.24 14.57
C VAL A 121 -7.77 12.09 15.56
N VAL A 122 -8.90 11.73 16.19
CA VAL A 122 -8.97 10.54 17.07
C VAL A 122 -8.63 9.28 16.28
N ALA A 123 -9.23 9.09 15.10
CA ALA A 123 -8.94 7.93 14.25
C ALA A 123 -7.44 7.82 13.88
N CYS A 124 -6.81 8.93 13.49
CA CYS A 124 -5.36 8.96 13.25
C CYS A 124 -4.56 8.61 14.51
N THR A 125 -4.96 9.10 15.68
CA THR A 125 -4.28 8.82 16.96
C THR A 125 -4.35 7.34 17.32
N GLU A 126 -5.51 6.70 17.13
CA GLU A 126 -5.69 5.26 17.34
C GLU A 126 -4.81 4.44 16.39
N LEU A 127 -4.77 4.80 15.10
CA LEU A 127 -3.91 4.16 14.11
C LEU A 127 -2.42 4.29 14.47
N LEU A 128 -1.98 5.49 14.86
CA LEU A 128 -0.59 5.74 15.29
C LEU A 128 -0.25 4.94 16.55
N THR A 129 -1.17 4.84 17.51
CA THR A 129 -0.99 4.05 18.73
C THR A 129 -0.84 2.56 18.39
N ALA A 130 -1.69 2.02 17.51
CA ALA A 130 -1.58 0.64 17.05
C ALA A 130 -0.27 0.39 16.25
N CYS A 131 0.21 1.39 15.52
CA CYS A 131 1.52 1.36 14.86
C CYS A 131 2.70 1.42 15.84
N ALA A 132 2.58 2.12 16.98
CA ALA A 132 3.64 2.22 17.99
C ALA A 132 3.66 1.04 18.97
N ALA A 133 2.52 0.37 19.21
CA ALA A 133 2.42 -0.81 20.03
C ALA A 133 3.11 -2.00 19.32
N SER A 134 4.41 -2.16 19.52
CA SER A 134 5.24 -3.31 19.11
C SER A 134 6.46 -3.41 19.99
#